data_AF-A0A0G1AUZ3-F1
#
_entry.id   AF-A0A0G1AUZ3-F1
#
_cell.length_a   1.000
_cell.length_b   1.000
_cell.length_c   1.000
_cell.angle_alpha   90.00
_cell.angle_beta   90.00
_cell.angle_gamma   90.00
#
_symmetry.space_group_name_H-M   'P 1'
#
loop_
_entity.id
_entity.type
_entity.pdbx_description
1 polymer ?
#
loop_
_entity_poly.entity_id
_entity_poly.type
_entity_poly.pdbx_seq_one_letter_code
_entity_poly.pdbx_strand_id
1 'polypeptide(L)'
;MKRHGFHGGPKTHGQSDRSRAPGSIGSGTTPGRVLKGKKMAGHMGVGTVSVRGLEVVALDKKNNLLTVKGAVPGFSGSLLVVTKLGRIKGYTPPPEEKEEEEPSDAEALEGKEQDELNVENQEEQVVEVKEGGENAES
;
A
#
# COMPACT_ATOMS: atom_id res chain seq x y z
N MET A 1 -20.51 -31.63 4.05
CA MET A 1 -20.55 -30.47 4.98
C MET A 1 -19.54 -29.38 4.61
N LYS A 2 -18.23 -29.57 4.84
CA LYS A 2 -17.17 -28.53 4.70
C LYS A 2 -17.22 -27.71 3.39
N ARG A 3 -17.46 -28.35 2.25
CA ARG A 3 -17.49 -27.68 0.93
C ARG A 3 -18.64 -26.68 0.74
N HIS A 4 -19.83 -27.00 1.25
CA HIS A 4 -21.08 -26.27 0.94
C HIS A 4 -21.85 -25.78 2.17
N GLY A 5 -21.32 -26.00 3.38
CA GLY A 5 -21.99 -25.60 4.62
C GLY A 5 -23.28 -26.36 4.94
N PHE A 6 -23.47 -27.57 4.42
CA PHE A 6 -24.68 -28.37 4.69
C PHE A 6 -24.84 -28.69 6.17
N HIS A 7 -26.08 -28.61 6.65
CA HIS A 7 -26.49 -29.12 7.96
C HIS A 7 -26.56 -30.65 7.93
N GLY A 8 -26.25 -31.26 9.07
CA GLY A 8 -26.26 -32.70 9.25
C GLY A 8 -27.56 -33.23 9.83
N GLY A 9 -27.70 -34.55 9.82
CA GLY A 9 -28.72 -35.20 10.64
C GLY A 9 -28.41 -35.06 12.14
N PRO A 10 -29.41 -35.22 13.02
CA PRO A 10 -29.19 -35.28 14.45
C PRO A 10 -28.22 -36.42 14.80
N LYS A 11 -27.40 -36.23 15.83
CA LYS A 11 -26.45 -37.27 16.30
C LYS A 11 -27.12 -38.33 17.16
N THR A 12 -28.26 -38.03 17.77
CA THR A 12 -29.01 -38.88 18.70
C THR A 12 -30.41 -39.20 18.15
N HIS A 13 -31.24 -39.92 18.94
CA HIS A 13 -32.61 -40.33 18.59
C HIS A 13 -32.70 -41.26 17.38
N GLY A 14 -31.95 -42.37 17.40
CA GLY A 14 -32.08 -43.43 16.39
C GLY A 14 -31.42 -43.11 15.05
N GLN A 15 -30.59 -42.07 14.98
CA GLN A 15 -29.73 -41.87 13.81
C GLN A 15 -28.72 -43.02 13.71
N SER A 16 -28.62 -43.64 12.53
CA SER A 16 -27.64 -44.69 12.25
C SER A 16 -26.28 -44.10 11.88
N ASP A 17 -26.01 -43.87 10.60
CA ASP A 17 -24.70 -43.42 10.08
C ASP A 17 -24.77 -42.07 9.32
N ARG A 18 -25.97 -41.50 9.16
CA ARG A 18 -26.22 -40.38 8.24
C ARG A 18 -26.00 -38.99 8.83
N SER A 19 -25.25 -38.87 9.93
CA SER A 19 -25.00 -37.58 10.59
C SER A 19 -24.38 -36.53 9.65
N ARG A 20 -23.54 -36.95 8.69
CA ARG A 20 -22.87 -36.07 7.72
C ARG A 20 -23.36 -36.24 6.27
N ALA A 21 -24.47 -36.96 6.08
CA ALA A 21 -25.03 -37.20 4.75
C ALA A 21 -25.59 -35.90 4.12
N PRO A 22 -25.60 -35.79 2.78
CA PRO A 22 -26.11 -34.60 2.09
C PRO A 22 -27.64 -34.47 2.09
N GLY A 23 -28.37 -35.50 2.54
CA GLY A 23 -29.83 -35.56 2.47
C GLY A 23 -30.33 -35.87 1.05
N SER A 24 -31.53 -35.40 0.71
CA SER A 24 -32.15 -35.68 -0.59
C SER A 24 -31.48 -34.93 -1.74
N ILE A 25 -31.19 -35.66 -2.82
CA ILE A 25 -30.50 -35.14 -4.01
C ILE A 25 -31.46 -34.71 -5.14
N GLY A 26 -32.73 -35.11 -5.10
CA GLY A 26 -33.70 -34.85 -6.17
C GLY A 26 -35.15 -35.15 -5.77
N SER A 27 -36.08 -34.77 -6.64
CA SER A 27 -37.51 -35.13 -6.54
C SER A 27 -37.77 -36.42 -7.32
N GLY A 28 -38.89 -37.11 -7.02
CA GLY A 28 -39.26 -38.41 -7.61
C GLY A 28 -39.56 -38.33 -9.12
N THR A 29 -40.83 -38.47 -9.50
CA THR A 29 -41.24 -38.76 -10.89
C THR A 29 -40.83 -37.71 -11.93
N THR A 30 -40.99 -36.42 -11.62
CA THR A 30 -40.55 -35.32 -12.50
C THR A 30 -39.64 -34.43 -11.68
N PRO A 31 -38.37 -34.18 -12.05
CA PRO A 31 -37.69 -34.39 -13.34
C PRO A 31 -37.00 -35.76 -13.55
N GLY A 32 -37.12 -36.74 -12.64
CA GLY A 32 -36.57 -38.09 -12.81
C GLY A 32 -35.04 -38.18 -12.89
N ARG A 33 -34.33 -37.09 -12.59
CA ARG A 33 -32.86 -36.99 -12.61
C ARG A 33 -32.36 -35.94 -11.63
N VAL A 34 -31.07 -35.96 -11.33
CA VAL A 34 -30.41 -34.89 -10.57
C VAL A 34 -30.19 -33.67 -11.48
N LEU A 35 -30.58 -32.48 -10.99
CA LEU A 35 -30.38 -31.23 -11.72
C LEU A 35 -28.90 -30.83 -11.77
N LYS A 36 -28.46 -30.25 -12.91
CA LYS A 36 -27.12 -29.70 -13.05
C LYS A 36 -26.87 -28.60 -12.02
N GLY A 37 -25.66 -28.53 -11.48
CA GLY A 37 -25.31 -27.58 -10.43
C GLY A 37 -25.78 -27.96 -9.03
N LYS A 38 -26.44 -29.13 -8.84
CA LYS A 38 -26.74 -29.63 -7.49
C LYS A 38 -25.44 -29.78 -6.70
N LYS A 39 -25.39 -29.11 -5.55
CA LYS A 39 -24.24 -29.12 -4.64
C LYS A 39 -24.02 -30.53 -4.10
N MET A 40 -22.86 -31.12 -4.39
CA MET A 40 -22.46 -32.46 -3.97
C MET A 40 -21.02 -32.48 -3.44
N ALA A 41 -20.56 -33.65 -3.00
CA ALA A 41 -19.15 -33.87 -2.67
C ALA A 41 -18.23 -33.58 -3.88
N GLY A 42 -16.96 -33.32 -3.60
CA GLY A 42 -15.97 -33.03 -4.62
C GLY A 42 -14.79 -32.24 -4.07
N HIS A 43 -13.83 -31.95 -4.95
CA HIS A 43 -12.66 -31.16 -4.62
C HIS A 43 -13.04 -29.75 -4.12
N MET A 44 -12.31 -29.28 -3.11
CA MET A 44 -12.49 -27.96 -2.49
C MET A 44 -11.12 -27.30 -2.34
N GLY A 45 -11.01 -26.03 -2.73
CA GLY A 45 -9.74 -25.31 -2.78
C GLY A 45 -9.14 -25.27 -4.19
N VAL A 46 -7.93 -24.71 -4.31
CA VAL A 46 -7.13 -24.57 -5.55
C VAL A 46 -7.79 -23.71 -6.65
N GLY A 47 -9.00 -23.20 -6.43
CA GLY A 47 -9.62 -22.22 -7.32
C GLY A 47 -8.99 -20.83 -7.17
N THR A 48 -8.93 -20.08 -8.28
CA THR A 48 -8.60 -18.66 -8.27
C THR A 48 -9.72 -17.86 -7.62
N VAL A 49 -9.41 -17.19 -6.50
CA VAL A 49 -10.35 -16.37 -5.74
C VAL A 49 -9.82 -14.93 -5.70
N SER A 50 -10.71 -13.95 -5.81
CA SER A 50 -10.38 -12.54 -5.64
C SER A 50 -11.12 -11.98 -4.42
N VAL A 51 -10.40 -11.20 -3.61
CA VAL A 51 -10.96 -10.40 -2.53
C VAL A 51 -10.92 -8.95 -2.98
N ARG A 52 -12.05 -8.25 -2.92
CA ARG A 52 -12.19 -6.87 -3.41
C ARG A 52 -12.33 -5.90 -2.25
N GLY A 53 -11.92 -4.66 -2.44
CA GLY A 53 -12.07 -3.60 -1.45
C GLY A 53 -11.13 -3.70 -0.25
N LEU A 54 -9.97 -4.33 -0.43
CA LEU A 54 -8.91 -4.30 0.59
C LEU A 54 -8.21 -2.93 0.55
N GLU A 55 -7.94 -2.40 1.74
CA GLU A 55 -7.26 -1.11 1.94
C GLU A 55 -5.75 -1.31 2.08
N VAL A 56 -4.96 -0.47 1.41
CA VAL A 56 -3.50 -0.43 1.56
C VAL A 56 -3.18 0.56 2.67
N VAL A 57 -2.52 0.09 3.73
CA VAL A 57 -2.23 0.89 4.93
C VAL A 57 -0.89 1.60 4.82
N ALA A 58 0.12 0.88 4.33
CA ALA A 58 1.48 1.39 4.22
C ALA A 58 2.18 0.79 3.02
N LEU A 59 3.13 1.55 2.49
CA LEU A 59 4.03 1.13 1.42
C LEU A 59 5.45 1.48 1.85
N ASP A 60 6.27 0.46 2.06
CA ASP A 60 7.69 0.63 2.32
C ASP A 60 8.45 0.47 1.00
N LYS A 61 8.86 1.60 0.42
CA LYS A 61 9.60 1.65 -0.85
C LYS A 61 11.00 1.05 -0.72
N LYS A 62 11.63 1.10 0.47
CA LYS A 62 13.01 0.62 0.66
C LYS A 62 13.06 -0.90 0.57
N ASN A 63 12.11 -1.57 1.21
CA ASN A 63 12.02 -3.04 1.23
C ASN A 63 11.06 -3.63 0.18
N ASN A 64 10.41 -2.79 -0.64
CA ASN A 64 9.37 -3.19 -1.59
C ASN A 64 8.21 -3.98 -0.95
N LEU A 65 7.81 -3.58 0.26
CA LEU A 65 6.74 -4.23 1.01
C LEU A 65 5.43 -3.45 0.92
N LEU A 66 4.34 -4.18 0.68
CA LEU A 66 2.98 -3.64 0.64
C LEU A 66 2.16 -4.20 1.81
N THR A 67 1.71 -3.33 2.71
CA THR A 67 0.90 -3.74 3.86
C THR A 67 -0.58 -3.52 3.55
N VAL A 68 -1.36 -4.60 3.61
CA VAL A 68 -2.80 -4.61 3.29
C VAL A 68 -3.60 -4.94 4.54
N LYS A 69 -4.70 -4.20 4.75
CA LYS A 69 -5.64 -4.47 5.85
C LYS A 69 -6.58 -5.60 5.45
N GLY A 70 -6.37 -6.78 6.03
CA GLY A 70 -7.26 -7.94 5.89
C GLY A 70 -6.54 -9.20 5.43
N ALA A 71 -7.32 -10.20 5.03
CA ALA A 71 -6.80 -11.49 4.57
C ALA A 71 -6.68 -11.54 3.05
N VAL A 72 -5.54 -12.07 2.59
CA VAL A 72 -5.24 -12.28 1.17
C VAL A 72 -5.42 -13.76 0.83
N PRO A 73 -6.03 -14.10 -0.34
CA PRO A 73 -6.26 -15.48 -0.71
C PRO A 73 -4.94 -16.17 -1.10
N GLY A 74 -4.68 -17.34 -0.55
CA GLY A 74 -3.49 -18.13 -0.86
C GLY A 74 -2.75 -18.58 0.40
N PHE A 75 -1.60 -19.23 0.20
CA PHE A 75 -0.67 -19.56 1.28
C PHE A 75 0.49 -18.54 1.27
N SER A 76 1.29 -18.51 2.33
CA SER A 76 2.46 -17.62 2.40
C SER A 76 3.46 -17.89 1.27
N GLY A 77 3.73 -16.89 0.43
CA GLY A 77 4.62 -17.03 -0.73
C GLY A 77 3.91 -17.44 -2.02
N SER A 78 2.58 -17.53 -2.05
CA SER A 78 1.84 -17.72 -3.30
C SER A 78 1.90 -16.48 -4.19
N LEU A 79 1.86 -16.69 -5.51
CA LEU A 79 1.73 -15.60 -6.48
C LEU A 79 0.38 -14.90 -6.34
N LEU A 80 0.39 -13.57 -6.34
CA LEU A 80 -0.79 -12.72 -6.24
C LEU A 80 -0.80 -11.70 -7.36
N VAL A 81 -2.00 -11.41 -7.87
CA VAL A 81 -2.22 -10.35 -8.85
C VAL A 81 -2.98 -9.23 -8.16
N VAL A 82 -2.31 -8.10 -7.95
CA VAL A 82 -2.91 -6.90 -7.36
C VAL A 82 -3.44 -6.02 -8.47
N THR A 83 -4.73 -5.69 -8.41
CA THR A 83 -5.39 -4.79 -9.37
C THR A 83 -6.03 -3.64 -8.65
N LYS A 84 -5.87 -2.42 -9.19
CA LYS A 84 -6.52 -1.23 -8.66
C LYS A 84 -8.02 -1.30 -8.95
N LEU A 85 -8.82 -1.21 -7.89
CA LEU A 85 -10.28 -1.19 -8.01
C LEU A 85 -10.78 0.27 -8.13
N GLY A 86 -11.01 0.73 -9.36
CA GLY A 86 -11.63 2.05 -9.63
C GLY A 86 -10.92 3.26 -9.02
N ARG A 87 -11.67 4.36 -8.80
CA ARG A 87 -11.19 5.57 -8.08
C ARG A 87 -11.53 5.42 -6.61
N ILE A 88 -10.51 5.44 -5.75
CA ILE A 88 -10.67 5.28 -4.30
C ILE A 88 -10.67 6.68 -3.67
N LYS A 89 -11.66 6.99 -2.82
CA LYS A 89 -11.70 8.18 -1.94
C LYS A 89 -10.92 7.85 -0.67
N GLY A 90 -9.95 8.69 -0.29
CA GLY A 90 -9.38 8.65 1.06
C GLY A 90 -7.91 8.21 1.20
N TYR A 91 -7.11 8.22 0.14
CA TYR A 91 -5.66 8.24 0.34
C TYR A 91 -5.25 9.68 0.64
N THR A 92 -5.19 10.04 1.92
CA THR A 92 -4.31 11.11 2.35
C THR A 92 -2.92 10.48 2.36
N PRO A 93 -2.03 10.80 1.40
CA PRO A 93 -0.64 10.38 1.54
C PRO A 93 -0.18 10.83 2.93
N PRO A 94 0.43 9.94 3.73
CA PRO A 94 1.28 10.39 4.81
C PRO A 94 2.17 11.49 4.23
N PRO A 95 2.31 12.65 4.88
CA PRO A 95 3.21 13.68 4.39
C PRO A 95 4.54 12.99 4.11
N GLU A 96 5.02 13.11 2.87
CA GLU A 96 6.39 12.69 2.54
C GLU A 96 7.25 13.42 3.57
N GLU A 97 7.87 12.64 4.47
CA GLU A 97 8.95 13.16 5.30
C GLU A 97 9.94 13.72 4.28
N LYS A 98 9.99 15.04 4.17
CA LYS A 98 11.10 15.70 3.51
C LYS A 98 12.31 15.13 4.22
N GLU A 99 13.16 14.43 3.49
CA GLU A 99 14.54 14.31 3.90
C GLU A 99 14.96 15.78 4.07
N GLU A 100 15.07 16.22 5.33
CA GLU A 100 15.80 17.43 5.65
C GLU A 100 17.18 17.14 5.09
N GLU A 101 17.46 17.69 3.91
CA GLU A 101 18.83 17.87 3.47
C GLU A 101 19.46 18.70 4.57
N GLU A 102 20.16 18.02 5.49
CA GLU A 102 21.19 18.65 6.29
C GLU A 102 22.04 19.42 5.28
N PRO A 103 22.11 20.77 5.35
CA PRO A 103 22.83 21.54 4.35
C PRO A 103 24.25 21.01 4.31
N SER A 104 24.63 20.45 3.16
CA SER A 104 25.97 19.96 2.94
C SER A 104 26.93 21.11 3.19
N ASP A 105 27.97 20.87 4.01
CA ASP A 105 28.97 21.83 4.47
C ASP A 105 29.72 22.61 3.35
N ALA A 106 29.37 22.39 2.08
CA ALA A 106 29.89 23.07 0.91
C ALA A 106 29.36 24.51 0.73
N GLU A 107 28.11 24.82 1.07
CA GLU A 107 27.55 26.18 0.90
C GLU A 107 28.06 27.18 1.94
N ALA A 108 28.59 26.70 3.08
CA ALA A 108 29.17 27.54 4.13
C ALA A 108 30.58 28.07 3.79
N LEU A 109 31.24 27.52 2.77
CA LEU A 109 32.57 27.98 2.31
C LEU A 109 32.46 29.02 1.20
N GLU A 110 31.47 28.90 0.30
CA GLU A 110 31.24 29.91 -0.76
C GLU A 110 30.76 31.25 -0.20
N GLY A 111 30.00 31.25 0.90
CA GLY A 111 29.58 32.49 1.57
C GLY A 111 30.73 33.24 2.25
N LYS A 112 31.77 32.55 2.71
CA LYS A 112 32.94 33.20 3.35
C LYS A 112 33.88 33.82 2.33
N GLU A 113 34.08 33.17 1.19
CA GLU A 113 34.93 33.73 0.11
C GLU A 113 34.31 34.99 -0.51
N GLN A 114 32.98 35.08 -0.59
CA GLN A 114 32.30 36.25 -1.13
C GLN A 114 32.25 37.43 -0.15
N ASP A 115 32.14 37.18 1.16
CA ASP A 115 32.21 38.23 2.18
C ASP A 115 33.63 38.82 2.30
N GLU A 116 34.69 38.02 2.18
CA GLU A 116 36.08 38.52 2.22
C GLU A 116 36.42 39.39 0.99
N LEU A 117 36.01 38.98 -0.21
CA LEU A 117 36.21 39.76 -1.44
C LEU A 117 35.41 41.07 -1.46
N ASN A 118 34.28 41.15 -0.77
CA ASN A 118 33.45 42.35 -0.73
C ASN A 118 33.95 43.38 0.30
N VAL A 119 34.65 42.93 1.36
CA VAL A 119 35.33 43.80 2.33
C VAL A 119 36.58 44.43 1.70
N GLU A 120 37.39 43.67 0.95
CA GLU A 120 38.57 44.23 0.26
C GLU A 120 38.19 45.30 -0.79
N ASN A 121 37.14 45.04 -1.58
CA ASN A 121 36.65 46.01 -2.57
C ASN A 121 36.06 47.30 -1.94
N GLN A 122 35.51 47.21 -0.72
CA GLN A 122 35.03 48.37 0.03
C GLN A 122 36.18 49.16 0.68
N GLU A 123 37.25 48.48 1.11
CA GLU A 123 38.45 49.15 1.62
C GLU A 123 39.21 49.91 0.50
N GLU A 124 39.31 49.34 -0.70
CA GLU A 124 39.91 50.03 -1.86
C GLU A 124 39.11 51.28 -2.27
N GLN A 125 37.77 51.20 -2.32
CA GLN A 125 36.92 52.36 -2.63
C GLN A 125 36.97 53.48 -1.57
N VAL A 126 37.16 53.14 -0.29
CA VAL A 126 37.27 54.15 0.79
C VAL A 126 38.63 54.86 0.77
N VAL A 127 39.69 54.20 0.27
CA VAL A 127 41.01 54.82 0.09
C VAL A 127 41.01 55.78 -1.11
N GLU A 128 40.41 55.41 -2.24
CA GLU A 128 40.32 56.28 -3.43
C GLU A 128 39.54 57.59 -3.16
N VAL A 129 38.50 57.56 -2.32
CA VAL A 129 37.70 58.76 -2.02
C VAL A 129 38.46 59.76 -1.12
N LYS A 130 39.46 59.32 -0.35
CA LYS A 130 40.24 60.21 0.54
C LYS A 130 41.34 61.00 -0.16
N GLU A 131 41.74 60.61 -1.38
CA GLU A 131 42.75 61.35 -2.15
C GLU A 131 42.15 62.50 -3.00
N GLY A 132 40.82 62.60 -3.11
CA GLY A 132 40.14 63.61 -3.95
C GLY A 132 39.77 64.94 -3.29
N GLY A 133 40.27 65.24 -2.09
CA GLY A 133 39.82 66.36 -1.26
C GLY A 133 40.65 67.65 -1.34
N GLU A 134 40.95 68.18 -2.52
CA GLU A 134 41.38 69.58 -2.68
C GLU A 134 40.61 70.29 -3.81
N ASN A 135 40.08 71.48 -3.48
CA ASN A 135 39.59 72.57 -4.34
C ASN A 135 38.08 72.71 -4.58
N ALA A 136 37.41 73.46 -3.68
CA ALA A 136 36.30 74.39 -3.93
C ALA A 136 36.10 75.14 -2.58
N GLU A 137 35.98 76.46 -2.40
CA GLU A 137 35.43 77.54 -3.21
C GLU A 137 35.89 78.88 -2.59
N SER A 138 35.75 79.94 -3.39
CA SER A 138 35.82 81.38 -3.09
C SER A 138 34.89 81.87 -1.99
#